data_AF-A0A4R5XI04-F1
#
_entry.id   AF-A0A4R5XI04-F1
#
_cell.length_a   1.000
_cell.length_b   1.000
_cell.length_c   1.000
_cell.angle_alpha   90.00
_cell.angle_beta   90.00
_cell.angle_gamma   90.00
#
_symmetry.space_group_name_H-M   'P 1'
#
loop_
_entity.id
_entity.type
_entity.pdbx_description
1 polymer ?
#
loop_
_entity_poly.entity_id
_entity_poly.type
_entity_poly.pdbx_seq_one_letter_code
_entity_poly.pdbx_strand_id
1 'polypeptide(L)' 'MSDHCNPNKGEHRAKMKKMEEMLNNTLANAHDTEVSIEHADSAAQVEKLKEKNAQRQESIGDTRREIEEERSNL' A
#
# COMPACT_ATOMS: atom_id res chain seq x y z
N MET A 1 8.12 31.59 -24.15
CA MET A 1 7.72 30.21 -23.84
C MET A 1 8.87 29.56 -23.09
N SER A 2 8.76 29.47 -21.76
CA SER A 2 9.64 28.64 -20.96
C SER A 2 8.80 28.07 -19.84
N ASP A 3 8.05 27.01 -20.15
CA ASP A 3 7.42 26.15 -19.14
C ASP A 3 8.55 25.59 -18.26
N HIS A 4 8.88 26.31 -17.19
CA HIS A 4 9.75 25.81 -16.15
C HIS A 4 9.00 24.66 -15.50
N CYS A 5 9.36 23.45 -15.90
CA CYS A 5 8.90 22.23 -15.27
C CYS A 5 9.27 22.34 -13.78
N ASN A 6 8.29 22.67 -12.94
CA ASN A 6 8.50 22.87 -11.51
C ASN A 6 9.03 21.54 -10.91
N PRO A 7 10.31 21.47 -10.48
CA PRO A 7 10.95 20.20 -10.10
C PRO A 7 10.19 19.49 -8.98
N ASN A 8 9.59 20.25 -8.05
CA ASN A 8 8.76 19.71 -6.97
C ASN A 8 7.60 18.86 -7.49
N LYS A 9 6.93 19.26 -8.59
CA LYS A 9 5.82 18.46 -9.15
C LYS A 9 6.29 17.12 -9.71
N GLY A 10 7.52 17.04 -10.19
CA GLY A 10 8.13 15.79 -10.63
C GLY A 10 8.43 14.86 -9.45
N GLU A 11 8.94 15.42 -8.35
CA GLU A 11 9.26 14.70 -7.12
C GLU A 11 8.01 14.13 -6.44
N HIS A 12 6.95 14.93 -6.30
CA HIS A 12 5.66 14.46 -5.76
C HIS A 12 5.04 13.34 -6.61
N ARG A 13 5.08 13.45 -7.96
CA ARG A 13 4.62 12.38 -8.86
C ARG A 13 5.43 11.10 -8.71
N ALA A 14 6.76 11.21 -8.59
CA ALA A 14 7.62 10.05 -8.40
C ALA A 14 7.38 9.38 -7.03
N LYS A 15 7.18 10.18 -5.96
CA LYS A 15 6.81 9.67 -4.64
C LYS A 15 5.48 8.94 -4.68
N MET A 16 4.44 9.54 -5.26
CA MET A 16 3.13 8.91 -5.44
C MET A 16 3.23 7.58 -6.18
N LYS A 17 3.99 7.50 -7.28
CA LYS A 17 4.16 6.25 -8.04
C LYS A 17 4.76 5.13 -7.18
N LYS A 18 5.74 5.43 -6.33
CA LYS A 18 6.32 4.45 -5.39
C LYS A 18 5.31 4.00 -4.34
N MET A 19 4.52 4.93 -3.81
CA MET A 19 3.48 4.59 -2.83
C MET A 19 2.37 3.74 -3.46
N GLU A 20 1.96 4.03 -4.70
CA GLU A 20 1.00 3.21 -5.45
C GLU A 20 1.54 1.79 -5.70
N GLU A 21 2.83 1.64 -6.02
CA GLU A 21 3.48 0.33 -6.15
C GLU A 21 3.48 -0.44 -4.82
N MET A 22 3.87 0.23 -3.72
CA MET A 22 3.83 -0.37 -2.38
C MET A 22 2.41 -0.76 -1.96
N LEU A 23 1.42 0.06 -2.27
CA LEU A 23 0.01 -0.20 -2.00
C LEU A 23 -0.46 -1.45 -2.74
N ASN A 24 -0.17 -1.55 -4.04
CA ASN A 24 -0.54 -2.71 -4.85
C ASN A 24 0.14 -3.99 -4.35
N ASN A 25 1.42 -3.94 -4.00
CA ASN A 25 2.14 -5.06 -3.40
C ASN A 25 1.52 -5.48 -2.06
N THR A 26 1.09 -4.52 -1.25
CA THR A 26 0.47 -4.81 0.06
C THR A 26 -0.92 -5.40 -0.11
N LEU A 27 -1.71 -4.92 -1.08
CA LEU A 27 -3.01 -5.48 -1.44
C LEU A 27 -2.88 -6.93 -1.94
N ALA A 28 -1.92 -7.21 -2.82
CA ALA A 28 -1.66 -8.57 -3.28
C ALA A 28 -1.27 -9.49 -2.11
N ASN A 29 -0.35 -9.04 -1.24
CA ASN A 29 0.05 -9.78 -0.06
C ASN A 29 -1.10 -10.02 0.94
N ALA A 30 -2.05 -9.09 1.05
CA ALA A 30 -3.23 -9.24 1.88
C ALA A 30 -4.16 -10.33 1.32
N HIS A 31 -4.46 -10.26 0.02
CA HIS A 31 -5.24 -11.28 -0.69
C HIS A 31 -4.59 -12.67 -0.60
N ASP A 32 -3.28 -12.78 -0.83
CA ASP A 32 -2.56 -14.06 -0.72
C ASP A 32 -2.59 -14.61 0.71
N THR A 33 -2.64 -13.74 1.71
CA THR A 33 -2.79 -14.15 3.12
C THR A 33 -4.19 -14.69 3.38
N GLU A 34 -5.23 -14.10 2.78
CA GLU A 34 -6.61 -14.60 2.86
C GLU A 34 -6.73 -16.00 2.26
N VAL A 35 -6.16 -16.21 1.07
CA VAL A 35 -6.08 -17.54 0.46
C VAL A 35 -5.29 -18.50 1.34
N SER A 36 -4.18 -18.05 1.95
CA SER A 36 -3.39 -18.89 2.86
C SER A 36 -4.15 -19.30 4.12
N ILE A 37 -5.11 -18.49 4.60
CA ILE A 37 -5.96 -18.83 5.75
C ILE A 37 -6.88 -20.00 5.41
N GLU A 38 -7.42 -20.06 4.19
CA GLU A 38 -8.31 -21.15 3.73
C GLU A 38 -7.58 -22.51 3.67
N HIS A 39 -6.26 -22.48 3.49
CA HIS A 39 -5.41 -23.66 3.37
C HIS A 39 -4.54 -23.94 4.61
N ALA A 40 -4.77 -23.24 5.72
CA ALA A 40 -3.96 -23.42 6.92
C ALA A 40 -4.33 -24.70 7.69
N ASP A 41 -3.32 -25.47 8.10
CA ASP A 41 -3.50 -26.80 8.73
C ASP A 41 -3.77 -26.71 10.24
N SER A 42 -3.66 -25.51 10.84
CA SER A 42 -3.82 -25.33 12.28
C SER A 42 -4.42 -23.99 12.66
N ALA A 43 -5.16 -23.98 13.78
CA ALA A 43 -5.71 -22.76 14.36
C ALA A 43 -4.62 -21.72 14.69
N ALA A 44 -3.45 -22.16 15.17
CA ALA A 44 -2.33 -21.27 15.47
C ALA A 44 -1.79 -20.58 14.21
N GLN A 45 -1.72 -21.30 13.08
CA GLN A 45 -1.33 -20.73 11.80
C GLN A 45 -2.38 -19.74 11.28
N VAL A 46 -3.67 -20.08 11.39
CA VAL A 46 -4.79 -19.19 11.03
C VAL A 46 -4.70 -17.88 11.80
N GLU A 47 -4.54 -17.92 13.11
CA GLU A 47 -4.49 -16.71 13.94
C GLU A 47 -3.28 -15.82 13.58
N LYS A 48 -2.11 -16.43 13.36
CA LYS A 48 -0.92 -15.70 12.91
C LYS A 48 -1.13 -15.03 11.55
N LEU A 49 -1.78 -15.72 10.61
CA LEU A 49 -2.08 -15.17 9.29
C LEU A 49 -3.10 -14.03 9.37
N LYS A 50 -4.14 -14.16 10.21
CA LYS A 50 -5.13 -13.10 10.46
C LYS A 50 -4.49 -11.86 11.06
N GLU A 51 -3.64 -12.01 12.07
CA GLU A 51 -2.92 -10.89 12.69
C GLU A 51 -2.05 -10.16 11.64
N LYS A 52 -1.29 -10.92 10.86
CA LYS A 52 -0.47 -10.37 9.78
C LYS A 52 -1.32 -9.69 8.70
N ASN A 53 -2.51 -10.20 8.41
CA ASN A 53 -3.40 -9.57 7.45
C ASN A 53 -4.01 -8.26 8.00
N ALA A 54 -4.39 -8.24 9.27
CA ALA A 54 -4.90 -7.03 9.94
C ALA A 54 -3.88 -5.87 9.88
N GLN A 55 -2.60 -6.15 10.15
CA GLN A 55 -1.52 -5.16 10.04
C GLN A 55 -1.35 -4.62 8.61
N ARG A 56 -1.56 -5.47 7.60
CA ARG A 56 -1.52 -5.02 6.19
C ARG A 56 -2.70 -4.14 5.84
N GLN A 57 -3.90 -4.43 6.36
CA GLN A 57 -5.08 -3.58 6.14
C GLN A 57 -4.89 -2.18 6.74
N GLU A 58 -4.28 -2.09 7.92
CA GLU A 58 -3.87 -0.80 8.51
C GLU A 58 -2.87 -0.07 7.60
N SER A 59 -1.81 -0.76 7.17
CA SER A 59 -0.78 -0.19 6.28
C SER A 59 -1.36 0.29 4.94
N ILE A 60 -2.34 -0.41 4.39
CA ILE A 60 -3.09 -0.02 3.17
C ILE A 60 -3.84 1.29 3.42
N GLY A 61 -4.52 1.41 4.56
CA GLY A 61 -5.24 2.62 4.94
C GLY A 61 -4.33 3.83 5.06
N ASP A 62 -3.21 3.68 5.76
CA ASP A 62 -2.21 4.74 5.94
C ASP A 62 -1.58 5.15 4.60
N THR A 63 -1.20 4.18 3.76
CA THR A 63 -0.60 4.46 2.45
C THR A 63 -1.59 5.20 1.54
N ARG A 64 -2.88 4.83 1.56
CA ARG A 64 -3.91 5.55 0.79
C ARG A 64 -4.05 7.00 1.24
N ARG A 65 -4.03 7.24 2.56
CA ARG A 65 -4.07 8.59 3.12
C ARG A 65 -2.85 9.41 2.66
N GLU A 66 -1.65 8.84 2.72
CA GLU A 66 -0.43 9.54 2.29
C GLU A 66 -0.45 9.86 0.79
N ILE A 67 -0.96 8.96 -0.06
CA ILE A 67 -1.13 9.24 -1.50
C ILE A 67 -2.10 10.42 -1.73
N GLU A 68 -3.17 10.52 -0.95
CA GLU A 68 -4.15 11.60 -1.07
C GLU A 68 -3.57 12.96 -0.60
N GLU A 69 -2.78 12.94 0.47
CA GLU A 69 -2.03 14.11 0.95
C GLU A 69 -1.02 14.58 -0.11
N GLU A 70 -0.23 13.66 -0.69
CA GLU A 70 0.73 14.00 -1.75
C GLU A 70 0.03 14.50 -3.02
N ARG A 71 -1.14 13.94 -3.35
CA ARG A 71 -1.94 14.41 -4.49
C ARG A 71 -2.44 15.84 -4.29
N SER A 72 -2.75 16.21 -3.04
CA SER A 72 -3.19 17.57 -2.69
C SER A 72 -2.06 18.61 -2.80
N ASN A 73 -0.80 18.15 -2.81
CA ASN A 73 0.40 18.99 -2.96
C ASN A 73 0.88 19.17 -4.43
N LEU A 74 0.17 18.59 -5.42
CA LEU A 74 0.50 18.67 -6.86
C LEU A 74 -0.12 19.87 -7.59
#